data_AF-A0A942LWJ9-F1
#
_entry.id   AF-A0A942LWJ9-F1
#
_cell.length_a   1.000
_cell.length_b   1.000
_cell.length_c   1.000
_cell.angle_alpha   90.00
_cell.angle_beta   90.00
_cell.angle_gamma   90.00
#
_symmetry.space_group_name_H-M   'P 1'
#
loop_
_entity.id
_entity.type
_entity.pdbx_description
1 polymer ?
#
loop_
_entity_poly.entity_id
_entity_poly.type
_entity_poly.pdbx_seq_one_letter_code
_entity_poly.pdbx_strand_id
1 'polypeptide(L)'
;MGKKQKTFGFKGGMQPPEFKSLSAHKYTDKAPIPKKVWRPYIQHTGIRTQPVVKVGDYVKVGTKIGEAQGYISVPTHASISGKVVQLEEIDHPVLPKRTLTCVIESDGQDIWEPSVKERDYSNFTKQELIQIIHDAGIVGLGGAAFPTHVKLSPPQDKPIDTLIINGCECEPYITADHQLMLERAAQIYEGIKIIAKILDVQKVIIAIEDNKPDAVLIMTEAVSPNKEYTVVQLRTKYPLGAEKQLIKALLNRTVPAGKLPFDVGVVVHNVGTVNAIYEACRYNKPLVERLVTVTGSA
;
A
#
# COMPACT_ATOMS: atom_id res chain seq x y z
N MET A 1 -17.16 27.15 25.63
CA MET A 1 -15.69 27.17 25.55
C MET A 1 -15.25 26.15 24.51
N GLY A 2 -14.95 26.59 23.28
CA GLY A 2 -14.50 25.70 22.21
C GLY A 2 -13.14 25.11 22.54
N LYS A 3 -13.01 23.78 22.55
CA LYS A 3 -11.70 23.12 22.61
C LYS A 3 -10.87 23.63 21.43
N LYS A 4 -9.77 24.34 21.70
CA LYS A 4 -8.76 24.68 20.68
C LYS A 4 -8.36 23.38 19.98
N GLN A 5 -8.64 23.26 18.68
CA GLN A 5 -8.09 22.18 17.86
C GLN A 5 -6.57 22.20 18.02
N LYS A 6 -6.01 21.07 18.44
CA LYS A 6 -4.57 20.90 18.57
C LYS A 6 -3.98 21.05 17.16
N THR A 7 -3.15 22.05 16.93
CA THR A 7 -2.51 22.26 15.63
C THR A 7 -1.42 21.20 15.44
N PHE A 8 -1.72 20.17 14.66
CA PHE A 8 -0.76 19.15 14.27
C PHE A 8 0.15 19.68 13.14
N GLY A 9 1.45 19.40 13.19
CA GLY A 9 2.38 19.86 12.15
C GLY A 9 3.87 19.73 12.50
N PHE A 10 4.74 20.09 11.55
CA PHE A 10 6.20 20.09 11.70
C PHE A 10 6.81 21.42 11.20
N LYS A 11 8.04 21.74 11.65
CA LYS A 11 8.79 22.93 11.20
C LYS A 11 9.43 22.69 9.83
N GLY A 12 9.42 23.71 8.96
CA GLY A 12 9.95 23.61 7.58
C GLY A 12 8.95 22.97 6.59
N GLY A 13 9.33 22.77 5.33
CA GLY A 13 8.48 22.27 4.23
C GLY A 13 7.91 23.38 3.34
N MET A 14 7.31 23.00 2.21
CA MET A 14 6.79 23.92 1.18
C MET A 14 5.35 23.61 0.79
N GLN A 15 4.66 24.56 0.17
CA GLN A 15 3.31 24.37 -0.39
C GLN A 15 3.41 24.53 -1.93
N PRO A 16 3.71 23.45 -2.67
CA PRO A 16 3.75 23.50 -4.12
C PRO A 16 2.33 23.68 -4.68
N PRO A 17 2.16 24.25 -5.89
CA PRO A 17 0.88 24.20 -6.59
C PRO A 17 0.41 22.76 -6.73
N GLU A 18 -0.84 22.49 -6.33
CA GLU A 18 -1.31 21.11 -6.13
C GLU A 18 -1.73 20.41 -7.43
N PHE A 19 -2.35 21.14 -8.37
CA PHE A 19 -2.91 20.62 -9.63
C PHE A 19 -3.87 19.42 -9.52
N LYS A 20 -4.39 19.14 -8.32
CA LYS A 20 -5.29 18.01 -8.05
C LYS A 20 -6.65 18.14 -8.74
N SER A 21 -7.13 19.35 -8.98
CA SER A 21 -8.44 19.59 -9.62
C SER A 21 -8.58 19.01 -11.03
N LEU A 22 -7.47 18.64 -11.69
CA LEU A 22 -7.48 18.00 -13.01
C LEU A 22 -8.03 16.56 -12.97
N SER A 23 -7.96 15.90 -11.80
CA SER A 23 -8.35 14.50 -11.61
C SER A 23 -9.19 14.25 -10.35
N ALA A 24 -9.12 15.12 -9.34
CA ALA A 24 -10.02 15.09 -8.19
C ALA A 24 -11.46 15.15 -8.71
N HIS A 25 -12.33 14.25 -8.23
CA HIS A 25 -13.72 14.04 -8.65
C HIS A 25 -13.93 13.23 -9.94
N LYS A 26 -12.88 12.66 -10.53
CA LYS A 26 -13.06 11.61 -11.55
C LYS A 26 -13.12 10.25 -10.88
N TYR A 27 -14.10 9.44 -11.25
CA TYR A 27 -14.17 8.05 -10.82
C TYR A 27 -12.97 7.26 -11.33
N THR A 28 -12.56 6.26 -10.55
CA THR A 28 -11.59 5.27 -11.01
C THR A 28 -12.15 4.51 -12.21
N ASP A 29 -11.37 4.41 -13.28
CA ASP A 29 -11.68 3.59 -14.44
C ASP A 29 -10.67 2.44 -14.57
N LYS A 30 -11.10 1.30 -15.13
CA LYS A 30 -10.22 0.16 -15.35
C LYS A 30 -9.43 0.39 -16.63
N ALA A 31 -8.10 0.39 -16.52
CA ALA A 31 -7.24 0.44 -17.70
C ALA A 31 -7.47 -0.79 -18.60
N PRO A 32 -7.38 -0.66 -19.94
CA PRO A 32 -7.45 -1.79 -20.85
C PRO A 32 -6.40 -2.85 -20.52
N ILE A 33 -6.73 -4.12 -20.75
CA ILE A 33 -5.78 -5.22 -20.57
C ILE A 33 -4.61 -5.00 -21.55
N PRO A 34 -3.36 -4.88 -21.07
CA PRO A 34 -2.23 -4.69 -21.95
C PRO A 34 -1.95 -5.95 -22.78
N LYS A 35 -1.52 -5.78 -24.03
CA LYS A 35 -1.13 -6.91 -24.90
C LYS A 35 0.09 -7.69 -24.37
N LYS A 36 0.94 -7.01 -23.60
CA LYS A 36 2.18 -7.57 -23.03
C LYS A 36 2.49 -6.86 -21.72
N VAL A 37 3.01 -7.58 -20.73
CA VAL A 37 3.57 -6.99 -19.51
C VAL A 37 4.98 -7.48 -19.23
N TRP A 38 5.75 -6.61 -18.60
CA TRP A 38 7.07 -6.90 -18.07
C TRP A 38 6.95 -6.90 -16.54
N ARG A 39 7.21 -8.04 -15.93
CA ARG A 39 7.15 -8.25 -14.48
C ARG A 39 8.56 -8.49 -13.94
N PRO A 40 9.25 -7.44 -13.47
CA PRO A 40 10.55 -7.61 -12.82
C PRO A 40 10.43 -8.54 -11.62
N TYR A 41 11.40 -9.42 -11.44
CA TYR A 41 11.45 -10.30 -10.26
C TYR A 41 11.86 -9.55 -8.97
N ILE A 42 12.04 -8.23 -9.05
CA ILE A 42 12.31 -7.35 -7.91
C ILE A 42 11.28 -6.22 -7.89
N GLN A 43 10.24 -6.37 -7.06
CA GLN A 43 9.21 -5.35 -6.84
C GLN A 43 9.38 -4.60 -5.51
N HIS A 44 10.44 -4.90 -4.76
CA HIS A 44 10.66 -4.41 -3.40
C HIS A 44 12.14 -4.15 -3.10
N THR A 45 12.42 -3.51 -1.96
CA THR A 45 13.78 -3.17 -1.49
C THR A 45 14.65 -4.37 -1.08
N GLY A 46 14.03 -5.55 -0.98
CA GLY A 46 14.65 -6.82 -0.65
C GLY A 46 15.47 -7.51 -1.73
N ILE A 47 15.72 -8.81 -1.54
CA ILE A 47 16.43 -9.68 -2.49
C ILE A 47 15.48 -10.07 -3.64
N ARG A 48 15.96 -10.01 -4.89
CA ARG A 48 15.17 -10.43 -6.06
C ARG A 48 14.60 -11.84 -5.87
N THR A 49 13.35 -12.05 -6.26
CA THR A 49 12.71 -13.37 -6.27
C THR A 49 13.36 -14.32 -7.26
N GLN A 50 13.30 -15.62 -6.95
CA GLN A 50 13.77 -16.69 -7.83
C GLN A 50 12.64 -17.07 -8.81
N PRO A 51 12.86 -17.01 -10.13
CA PRO A 51 11.87 -17.48 -11.11
C PRO A 51 11.42 -18.91 -10.84
N VAL A 52 10.11 -19.15 -10.90
CA VAL A 52 9.49 -20.50 -10.80
C VAL A 52 8.66 -20.88 -12.02
N VAL A 53 8.67 -20.03 -13.05
CA VAL A 53 8.08 -20.29 -14.38
C VAL A 53 9.18 -20.27 -15.44
N LYS A 54 8.92 -20.89 -16.59
CA LYS A 54 9.80 -20.91 -17.76
C LYS A 54 9.09 -20.38 -19.00
N VAL A 55 9.88 -20.02 -20.02
CA VAL A 55 9.34 -19.66 -21.34
C VAL A 55 8.48 -20.81 -21.88
N GLY A 56 7.29 -20.47 -22.35
CA GLY A 56 6.29 -21.43 -22.83
C GLY A 56 5.17 -21.73 -21.85
N ASP A 57 5.36 -21.46 -20.54
CA ASP A 57 4.33 -21.69 -19.53
C ASP A 57 3.13 -20.76 -19.73
N TYR A 58 1.94 -21.26 -19.43
CA TYR A 58 0.72 -20.46 -19.36
C TYR A 58 0.45 -20.06 -17.91
N VAL A 59 0.07 -18.80 -17.72
CA VAL A 59 -0.19 -18.20 -16.42
C VAL A 59 -1.55 -17.53 -16.41
N LYS A 60 -2.19 -17.52 -15.25
CA LYS A 60 -3.40 -16.74 -14.92
C LYS A 60 -3.04 -15.51 -14.11
N VAL A 61 -3.96 -14.55 -14.01
CA VAL A 61 -3.80 -13.41 -13.09
C VAL A 61 -3.65 -13.94 -11.67
N GLY A 62 -2.57 -13.55 -11.00
CA GLY A 62 -2.23 -14.00 -9.65
C GLY A 62 -1.40 -15.28 -9.59
N THR A 63 -1.03 -15.90 -10.71
CA THR A 63 -0.08 -17.03 -10.70
C THR A 63 1.24 -16.57 -10.09
N LYS A 64 1.78 -17.30 -9.11
CA LYS A 64 3.12 -17.01 -8.58
C LYS A 64 4.17 -17.33 -9.65
N ILE A 65 4.92 -16.32 -10.07
CA ILE A 65 5.97 -16.43 -11.09
C ILE A 65 7.37 -16.37 -10.49
N GLY A 66 7.52 -15.80 -9.30
CA GLY A 66 8.78 -15.69 -8.57
C GLY A 66 8.61 -16.01 -7.09
N GLU A 67 9.50 -16.84 -6.56
CA GLU A 67 9.57 -17.25 -5.16
C GLU A 67 10.42 -16.26 -4.34
N ALA A 68 9.93 -15.88 -3.15
CA ALA A 68 10.67 -15.00 -2.26
C ALA A 68 12.03 -15.59 -1.85
N GLN A 69 13.05 -14.75 -1.69
CA GLN A 69 14.38 -15.16 -1.26
C GLN A 69 14.79 -14.41 0.02
N GLY A 70 14.92 -15.12 1.13
CA GLY A 70 15.23 -14.52 2.43
C GLY A 70 14.07 -13.73 3.04
N TYR A 71 14.32 -13.15 4.22
CA TYR A 71 13.26 -12.54 5.05
C TYR A 71 12.72 -11.21 4.49
N ILE A 72 13.61 -10.37 3.95
CA ILE A 72 13.23 -9.13 3.27
C ILE A 72 13.06 -9.48 1.79
N SER A 73 11.96 -10.15 1.47
CA SER A 73 11.50 -10.47 0.12
C SER A 73 10.04 -10.86 0.17
N VAL A 74 9.30 -10.71 -0.93
CA VAL A 74 7.96 -11.26 -1.09
C VAL A 74 7.78 -11.88 -2.49
N PRO A 75 6.88 -12.85 -2.69
CA PRO A 75 6.66 -13.48 -3.99
C PRO A 75 6.19 -12.48 -5.05
N THR A 76 6.50 -12.78 -6.31
CA THR A 76 6.05 -11.98 -7.46
C THR A 76 5.01 -12.77 -8.25
N HIS A 77 3.94 -12.11 -8.68
CA HIS A 77 2.80 -12.71 -9.37
C HIS A 77 2.61 -12.15 -10.78
N ALA A 78 2.04 -12.97 -11.67
CA ALA A 78 1.57 -12.56 -12.99
C ALA A 78 0.40 -11.58 -12.85
N SER A 79 0.46 -10.44 -13.55
CA SER A 79 -0.58 -9.40 -13.49
C SER A 79 -1.61 -9.49 -14.59
N ILE A 80 -1.44 -10.40 -15.54
CA ILE A 80 -2.38 -10.72 -16.61
C ILE A 80 -2.39 -12.24 -16.83
N SER A 81 -3.44 -12.79 -17.44
CA SER A 81 -3.40 -14.14 -18.00
C SER A 81 -2.73 -14.15 -19.37
N GLY A 82 -2.11 -15.28 -19.70
CA GLY A 82 -1.50 -15.50 -21.01
C GLY A 82 -0.30 -16.42 -20.96
N LYS A 83 0.70 -16.13 -21.79
CA LYS A 83 1.88 -17.00 -21.98
C LYS A 83 3.17 -16.28 -21.61
N VAL A 84 4.05 -16.96 -20.87
CA VAL A 84 5.41 -16.49 -20.64
C VAL A 84 6.19 -16.64 -21.94
N VAL A 85 6.50 -15.51 -22.58
CA VAL A 85 7.20 -15.49 -23.88
C VAL A 85 8.69 -15.28 -23.74
N GLN A 86 9.15 -14.70 -22.62
CA GLN A 86 10.56 -14.41 -22.42
C GLN A 86 10.90 -14.26 -20.94
N LEU A 87 12.11 -14.67 -20.57
CA LEU A 87 12.76 -14.31 -19.31
C LEU A 87 14.05 -13.57 -19.67
N GLU A 88 14.11 -12.26 -19.43
CA GLU A 88 15.22 -11.42 -19.88
C GLU A 88 15.64 -10.38 -18.84
N GLU A 89 16.91 -9.98 -18.87
CA GLU A 89 17.42 -8.85 -18.09
C GLU A 89 17.09 -7.54 -18.83
N ILE A 90 16.25 -6.69 -18.25
CA ILE A 90 15.92 -5.36 -18.82
C ILE A 90 16.26 -4.24 -17.84
N ASP A 91 16.35 -3.00 -18.32
CA ASP A 91 16.48 -1.85 -17.44
C ASP A 91 15.26 -1.72 -16.53
N HIS A 92 15.51 -1.62 -15.22
CA HIS A 92 14.43 -1.44 -14.26
C HIS A 92 13.97 0.03 -14.28
N PRO A 93 12.66 0.32 -14.25
CA PRO A 93 12.13 1.70 -14.31
C PRO A 93 12.49 2.60 -13.11
N VAL A 94 13.25 2.10 -12.13
CA VAL A 94 13.51 2.79 -10.84
C VAL A 94 14.91 2.47 -10.35
N LEU A 95 15.28 1.18 -10.33
CA LEU A 95 16.62 0.78 -9.88
C LEU A 95 17.64 1.08 -10.98
N PRO A 96 18.82 1.61 -10.64
CA PRO A 96 19.88 1.92 -11.62
C PRO A 96 20.65 0.65 -12.04
N LYS A 97 19.93 -0.42 -12.41
CA LYS A 97 20.50 -1.69 -12.86
C LYS A 97 19.51 -2.47 -13.72
N ARG A 98 20.04 -3.37 -14.54
CA ARG A 98 19.23 -4.38 -15.23
C ARG A 98 18.74 -5.44 -14.25
N THR A 99 17.53 -5.92 -14.49
CA THR A 99 16.87 -6.92 -13.64
C THR A 99 16.15 -7.97 -14.47
N LEU A 100 16.37 -9.25 -14.14
CA LEU A 100 15.58 -10.35 -14.73
C LEU A 100 14.10 -10.08 -14.55
N THR A 101 13.40 -10.24 -15.65
CA THR A 101 12.02 -9.83 -15.83
C THR A 101 11.30 -10.91 -16.61
N CYS A 102 10.11 -11.27 -16.13
CA CYS A 102 9.20 -12.16 -16.82
C CYS A 102 8.36 -11.35 -17.80
N VAL A 103 8.36 -11.75 -19.06
CA VAL A 103 7.54 -11.13 -20.09
C VAL A 103 6.36 -12.03 -20.42
N ILE A 104 5.16 -11.51 -20.20
CA ILE A 104 3.91 -12.24 -20.40
C ILE A 104 3.16 -11.58 -21.57
N GLU A 105 2.85 -12.36 -22.60
CA GLU A 105 1.95 -11.97 -23.67
C GLU A 105 0.51 -12.34 -23.29
N SER A 106 -0.40 -11.39 -23.46
CA SER A 106 -1.80 -11.52 -23.06
C SER A 106 -2.56 -12.50 -23.95
N ASP A 107 -3.42 -13.31 -23.35
CA ASP A 107 -4.44 -14.09 -24.07
C ASP A 107 -5.75 -13.31 -24.29
N GLY A 108 -5.84 -12.08 -23.80
CA GLY A 108 -7.01 -11.21 -23.88
C GLY A 108 -8.16 -11.56 -22.93
N GLN A 109 -7.98 -12.54 -22.03
CA GLN A 109 -9.07 -13.08 -21.20
C GLN A 109 -9.05 -12.60 -19.74
N ASP A 110 -7.89 -12.16 -19.23
CA ASP A 110 -7.69 -11.71 -17.83
C ASP A 110 -8.23 -12.71 -16.79
N ILE A 111 -8.04 -14.01 -17.04
CA ILE A 111 -8.54 -15.09 -16.20
C ILE A 111 -7.71 -15.15 -14.91
N TRP A 112 -8.38 -15.03 -13.77
CA TRP A 112 -7.77 -15.13 -12.45
C TRP A 112 -7.52 -16.56 -12.01
N GLU A 113 -6.51 -16.75 -11.16
CA GLU A 113 -6.30 -18.01 -10.45
C GLU A 113 -7.55 -18.38 -9.64
N PRO A 114 -8.04 -19.63 -9.69
CA PRO A 114 -9.23 -20.05 -8.95
C PRO A 114 -9.10 -19.91 -7.42
N SER A 115 -7.87 -19.81 -6.92
CA SER A 115 -7.59 -19.54 -5.51
C SER A 115 -7.89 -18.10 -5.10
N VAL A 116 -8.02 -17.18 -6.05
CA VAL A 116 -8.43 -15.79 -5.81
C VAL A 116 -9.95 -15.76 -5.73
N LYS A 117 -10.46 -15.94 -4.52
CA LYS A 117 -11.88 -16.02 -4.21
C LYS A 117 -12.15 -15.55 -2.79
N GLU A 118 -13.38 -15.14 -2.56
CA GLU A 118 -13.82 -14.70 -1.24
C GLU A 118 -13.66 -15.80 -0.17
N ARG A 119 -13.17 -15.39 1.01
CA ARG A 119 -12.98 -16.25 2.18
C ARG A 119 -13.20 -15.46 3.47
N ASP A 120 -13.66 -16.14 4.51
CA ASP A 120 -13.74 -15.55 5.84
C ASP A 120 -12.35 -15.50 6.47
N TYR A 121 -11.93 -14.32 6.88
CA TYR A 121 -10.63 -14.07 7.51
C TYR A 121 -10.76 -13.78 9.03
N SER A 122 -11.98 -13.73 9.57
CA SER A 122 -12.25 -13.38 10.96
C SER A 122 -11.51 -14.30 11.95
N ASN A 123 -11.44 -15.58 11.62
CA ASN A 123 -10.83 -16.64 12.42
C ASN A 123 -9.33 -16.83 12.18
N PHE A 124 -8.71 -16.15 11.21
CA PHE A 124 -7.28 -16.27 10.99
C PHE A 124 -6.49 -15.69 12.16
N THR A 125 -5.48 -16.44 12.59
CA THR A 125 -4.48 -16.02 13.58
C THR A 125 -3.61 -14.89 13.03
N LYS A 126 -2.90 -14.19 13.93
CA LYS A 126 -1.93 -13.15 13.56
C LYS A 126 -0.90 -13.69 12.56
N GLN A 127 -0.40 -14.90 12.81
CA GLN A 127 0.63 -15.55 11.99
C GLN A 127 0.10 -15.90 10.60
N GLU A 128 -1.11 -16.45 10.51
CA GLU A 128 -1.75 -16.73 9.21
C GLU A 128 -2.00 -15.45 8.41
N LEU A 129 -2.45 -14.37 9.06
CA LEU A 129 -2.63 -13.08 8.38
C LEU A 129 -1.31 -12.53 7.84
N ILE A 130 -0.23 -12.56 8.64
CA ILE A 130 1.10 -12.14 8.19
C ILE A 130 1.57 -13.01 7.01
N GLN A 131 1.35 -14.32 7.07
CA GLN A 131 1.73 -15.25 6.00
C GLN A 131 0.94 -14.98 4.72
N ILE A 132 -0.37 -14.75 4.81
CA ILE A 132 -1.21 -14.36 3.67
C ILE A 132 -0.71 -13.07 3.02
N ILE A 133 -0.37 -12.06 3.83
CA ILE A 133 0.15 -10.77 3.34
C ILE A 133 1.51 -10.96 2.65
N HIS A 134 2.38 -11.80 3.21
CA HIS A 134 3.65 -12.19 2.58
C HIS A 134 3.40 -12.88 1.24
N ASP A 135 2.59 -13.95 1.24
CA ASP A 135 2.35 -14.80 0.07
C ASP A 135 1.65 -14.07 -1.06
N ALA A 136 0.79 -13.10 -0.73
CA ALA A 136 0.15 -12.21 -1.69
C ALA A 136 1.13 -11.21 -2.34
N GLY A 137 2.39 -11.15 -1.90
CA GLY A 137 3.38 -10.25 -2.50
C GLY A 137 3.21 -8.79 -2.07
N ILE A 138 2.59 -8.51 -0.92
CA ILE A 138 2.20 -7.14 -0.54
C ILE A 138 3.43 -6.34 -0.11
N VAL A 139 3.60 -5.17 -0.72
CA VAL A 139 4.66 -4.21 -0.41
C VAL A 139 4.06 -2.84 -0.07
N GLY A 140 4.84 -1.98 0.56
CA GLY A 140 4.44 -0.61 0.90
C GLY A 140 4.14 0.22 -0.34
N LEU A 141 2.85 0.53 -0.55
CA LEU A 141 2.36 1.31 -1.68
C LEU A 141 2.57 2.83 -1.54
N GLY A 142 3.20 3.31 -0.46
CA GLY A 142 3.55 4.73 -0.30
C GLY A 142 4.84 5.17 -1.02
N GLY A 143 5.54 4.26 -1.71
CA GLY A 143 6.69 4.60 -2.56
C GLY A 143 7.89 3.66 -2.41
N ALA A 144 8.37 3.44 -1.18
CA ALA A 144 9.59 2.66 -0.95
C ALA A 144 9.47 1.14 -1.23
N ALA A 145 8.25 0.63 -1.48
CA ALA A 145 7.99 -0.79 -1.75
C ALA A 145 8.66 -1.73 -0.74
N PHE A 146 8.64 -1.36 0.54
CA PHE A 146 9.19 -2.21 1.61
C PHE A 146 8.22 -3.36 1.91
N PRO A 147 8.67 -4.61 2.05
CA PRO A 147 7.81 -5.75 2.35
C PRO A 147 6.88 -5.52 3.55
N THR A 148 5.58 -5.66 3.34
CA THR A 148 4.57 -5.30 4.33
C THR A 148 4.59 -6.25 5.53
N HIS A 149 4.82 -7.55 5.31
CA HIS A 149 4.92 -8.53 6.40
C HIS A 149 6.04 -8.19 7.40
N VAL A 150 7.14 -7.60 6.92
CA VAL A 150 8.26 -7.15 7.78
C VAL A 150 7.83 -5.97 8.65
N LYS A 151 7.10 -4.98 8.10
CA LYS A 151 6.55 -3.87 8.90
C LYS A 151 5.56 -4.33 9.97
N LEU A 152 4.84 -5.41 9.68
CA LEU A 152 3.86 -6.02 10.58
C LEU A 152 4.48 -7.00 11.59
N SER A 153 5.80 -7.20 11.54
CA SER A 153 6.55 -8.09 12.42
C SER A 153 7.63 -7.32 13.18
N PRO A 154 7.28 -6.29 13.98
CA PRO A 154 8.28 -5.58 14.79
C PRO A 154 8.94 -6.55 15.79
N PRO A 155 10.20 -6.26 16.20
CA PRO A 155 10.87 -7.02 17.26
C PRO A 155 10.02 -7.14 18.53
N GLN A 156 10.09 -8.28 19.23
CA GLN A 156 9.26 -8.55 20.41
C GLN A 156 9.46 -7.52 21.54
N ASP A 157 10.64 -6.93 21.64
CA ASP A 157 10.99 -5.88 22.61
C ASP A 157 10.50 -4.48 22.22
N LYS A 158 9.80 -4.34 21.08
CA LYS A 158 9.31 -3.07 20.54
C LYS A 158 7.79 -3.09 20.34
N PRO A 159 7.01 -3.02 21.45
CA PRO A 159 5.57 -2.97 21.36
C PRO A 159 5.11 -1.72 20.61
N ILE A 160 4.03 -1.86 19.83
CA ILE A 160 3.45 -0.77 19.04
C ILE A 160 2.24 -0.23 19.79
N ASP A 161 2.26 1.05 20.13
CA ASP A 161 1.15 1.71 20.83
C ASP A 161 0.24 2.49 19.88
N THR A 162 0.72 2.84 18.68
CA THR A 162 -0.06 3.61 17.70
C THR A 162 0.15 3.09 16.28
N LEU A 163 -0.95 2.81 15.58
CA LEU A 163 -0.96 2.62 14.13
C LEU A 163 -1.38 3.92 13.44
N ILE A 164 -0.60 4.38 12.45
CA ILE A 164 -0.96 5.51 11.61
C ILE A 164 -1.29 5.01 10.21
N ILE A 165 -2.45 5.41 9.70
CA ILE A 165 -2.84 5.21 8.32
C ILE A 165 -2.60 6.52 7.57
N ASN A 166 -1.67 6.47 6.62
CA ASN A 166 -1.26 7.62 5.85
C ASN A 166 -2.13 7.76 4.60
N GLY A 167 -3.10 8.68 4.65
CA GLY A 167 -3.88 9.17 3.51
C GLY A 167 -3.41 10.55 3.02
N CYS A 168 -2.21 10.98 3.43
CA CYS A 168 -1.60 12.21 2.92
C CYS A 168 -0.97 11.92 1.55
N GLU A 169 -1.12 12.86 0.63
CA GLU A 169 -0.69 12.77 -0.75
C GLU A 169 -0.28 14.19 -1.17
N CYS A 170 0.88 14.61 -0.68
CA CYS A 170 1.36 15.99 -0.76
C CYS A 170 2.07 16.31 -2.09
N GLU A 171 2.25 15.30 -2.94
CA GLU A 171 2.78 15.41 -4.29
C GLU A 171 1.75 16.11 -5.21
N PRO A 172 2.18 17.05 -6.06
CA PRO A 172 1.32 17.62 -7.09
C PRO A 172 0.73 16.53 -7.99
N TYR A 173 -0.44 16.81 -8.57
CA TYR A 173 -1.17 15.96 -9.53
C TYR A 173 -1.74 14.65 -9.00
N ILE A 174 -1.06 13.95 -8.09
CA ILE A 174 -1.51 12.63 -7.62
C ILE A 174 -2.85 12.82 -6.88
N THR A 175 -3.84 11.95 -7.16
CA THR A 175 -5.16 11.89 -6.48
C THR A 175 -5.62 10.44 -6.25
N ALA A 176 -4.71 9.47 -6.38
CA ALA A 176 -5.02 8.05 -6.31
C ALA A 176 -5.47 7.65 -4.89
N ASP A 177 -4.73 8.07 -3.86
CA ASP A 177 -5.06 7.74 -2.48
C ASP A 177 -6.32 8.49 -2.03
N HIS A 178 -6.51 9.72 -2.53
CA HIS A 178 -7.75 10.48 -2.34
C HIS A 178 -8.94 9.70 -2.88
N GLN A 179 -8.91 9.31 -4.16
CA GLN A 179 -10.03 8.60 -4.78
C GLN A 179 -10.28 7.23 -4.14
N LEU A 180 -9.21 6.53 -3.74
CA LEU A 180 -9.32 5.25 -3.04
C LEU A 180 -10.07 5.41 -1.70
N MET A 181 -9.79 6.46 -0.93
CA MET A 181 -10.51 6.73 0.32
C MET A 181 -11.99 7.01 0.09
N LEU A 182 -12.36 7.66 -1.01
CA LEU A 182 -13.77 7.91 -1.35
C LEU A 182 -14.48 6.61 -1.77
N GLU A 183 -13.86 5.80 -2.62
CA GLU A 183 -14.49 4.64 -3.25
C GLU A 183 -14.40 3.34 -2.43
N ARG A 184 -13.46 3.26 -1.49
CA ARG A 184 -13.12 2.02 -0.76
C ARG A 184 -13.00 2.22 0.75
N ALA A 185 -13.66 3.21 1.33
CA ALA A 185 -13.59 3.52 2.76
C ALA A 185 -13.88 2.32 3.67
N ALA A 186 -14.91 1.52 3.34
CA ALA A 186 -15.29 0.34 4.10
C ALA A 186 -14.21 -0.76 4.04
N GLN A 187 -13.63 -0.99 2.85
CA GLN A 187 -12.54 -1.95 2.66
C GLN A 187 -11.27 -1.50 3.39
N ILE A 188 -10.96 -0.20 3.36
CA ILE A 188 -9.85 0.37 4.12
C ILE A 188 -10.09 0.14 5.61
N TYR A 189 -11.29 0.41 6.14
CA TYR A 189 -11.62 0.17 7.55
C TYR A 189 -11.43 -1.30 7.95
N GLU A 190 -11.87 -2.26 7.14
CA GLU A 190 -11.63 -3.68 7.40
C GLU A 190 -10.13 -4.03 7.34
N GLY A 191 -9.37 -3.44 6.40
CA GLY A 191 -7.91 -3.55 6.36
C GLY A 191 -7.22 -2.98 7.61
N ILE A 192 -7.71 -1.85 8.14
CA ILE A 192 -7.22 -1.27 9.40
C ILE A 192 -7.42 -2.26 10.55
N LYS A 193 -8.59 -2.90 10.65
CA LYS A 193 -8.88 -3.89 11.70
C LYS A 193 -7.94 -5.10 11.62
N ILE A 194 -7.63 -5.57 10.41
CA ILE A 194 -6.64 -6.64 10.20
C ILE A 194 -5.27 -6.22 10.74
N ILE A 195 -4.78 -5.04 10.37
CA ILE A 195 -3.48 -4.54 10.83
C ILE A 195 -3.47 -4.34 12.34
N ALA A 196 -4.54 -3.77 12.89
CA ALA A 196 -4.68 -3.53 14.31
C ALA A 196 -4.64 -4.85 15.12
N LYS A 197 -5.32 -5.90 14.64
CA LYS A 197 -5.26 -7.25 15.20
C LYS A 197 -3.86 -7.83 15.14
N ILE A 198 -3.15 -7.67 14.02
CA ILE A 198 -1.78 -8.17 13.86
C ILE A 198 -0.83 -7.46 14.83
N LEU A 199 -0.94 -6.14 14.97
CA LEU A 199 -0.03 -5.37 15.82
C LEU A 199 -0.43 -5.37 17.30
N ASP A 200 -1.61 -5.91 17.63
CA ASP A 200 -2.21 -5.82 18.97
C ASP A 200 -2.32 -4.36 19.47
N VAL A 201 -2.80 -3.48 18.58
CA VAL A 201 -2.88 -2.03 18.84
C VAL A 201 -4.33 -1.56 18.80
N GLN A 202 -4.71 -0.79 19.82
CA GLN A 202 -6.07 -0.23 19.93
C GLN A 202 -6.17 1.14 19.27
N LYS A 203 -5.12 1.97 19.42
CA LYS A 203 -5.12 3.34 18.94
C LYS A 203 -4.73 3.42 17.46
N VAL A 204 -5.64 3.92 16.65
CA VAL A 204 -5.42 4.16 15.22
C VAL A 204 -5.66 5.61 14.86
N ILE A 205 -4.73 6.19 14.10
CA ILE A 205 -4.86 7.55 13.57
C ILE A 205 -4.83 7.49 12.04
N ILE A 206 -5.90 7.92 11.39
CA ILE A 206 -5.96 8.09 9.94
C ILE A 206 -5.64 9.55 9.65
N ALA A 207 -4.50 9.80 9.02
CA ALA A 207 -4.02 11.14 8.74
C ALA A 207 -4.35 11.53 7.29
N ILE A 208 -5.16 12.58 7.14
CA ILE A 208 -5.63 13.09 5.85
C ILE A 208 -5.35 14.59 5.77
N GLU A 209 -4.96 15.06 4.61
CA GLU A 209 -4.70 16.49 4.38
C GLU A 209 -5.98 17.33 4.30
N ASP A 210 -5.89 18.59 4.69
CA ASP A 210 -7.03 19.51 4.77
C ASP A 210 -7.64 19.89 3.41
N ASN A 211 -6.92 19.67 2.32
CA ASN A 211 -7.40 19.82 0.95
C ASN A 211 -8.33 18.69 0.47
N LYS A 212 -8.63 17.67 1.30
CA LYS A 212 -9.51 16.52 0.97
C LYS A 212 -10.68 16.40 1.98
N PRO A 213 -11.54 17.42 2.13
CA PRO A 213 -12.59 17.42 3.16
C PRO A 213 -13.63 16.30 2.98
N ASP A 214 -13.87 15.88 1.74
CA ASP A 214 -14.71 14.74 1.38
C ASP A 214 -14.14 13.40 1.91
N ALA A 215 -12.84 13.16 1.71
CA ALA A 215 -12.18 11.97 2.25
C ALA A 215 -12.16 11.97 3.78
N VAL A 216 -11.96 13.14 4.41
CA VAL A 216 -12.05 13.30 5.87
C VAL A 216 -13.43 12.87 6.36
N LEU A 217 -14.50 13.35 5.72
CA LEU A 217 -15.88 13.03 6.10
C LEU A 217 -16.16 11.52 5.97
N ILE A 218 -15.94 10.95 4.79
CA ILE A 218 -16.24 9.55 4.50
C ILE A 218 -15.43 8.60 5.39
N MET A 219 -14.13 8.86 5.55
CA MET A 219 -13.28 8.03 6.42
C MET A 219 -13.68 8.16 7.89
N THR A 220 -14.12 9.34 8.34
CA THR A 220 -14.59 9.54 9.72
C THR A 220 -15.85 8.71 9.98
N GLU A 221 -16.79 8.70 9.04
CA GLU A 221 -17.99 7.87 9.14
C GLU A 221 -17.65 6.38 9.15
N ALA A 222 -16.79 5.93 8.22
CA ALA A 222 -16.40 4.53 8.09
C ALA A 222 -15.74 3.96 9.37
N VAL A 223 -14.91 4.75 10.07
CA VAL A 223 -14.23 4.28 11.28
C VAL A 223 -15.00 4.54 12.58
N SER A 224 -16.12 5.27 12.52
CA SER A 224 -16.94 5.64 13.68
C SER A 224 -17.40 4.49 14.59
N PRO A 225 -17.57 3.22 14.12
CA PRO A 225 -17.89 2.13 15.02
C PRO A 225 -16.81 1.82 16.07
N ASN A 226 -15.55 2.24 15.85
CA ASN A 226 -14.46 2.09 16.81
C ASN A 226 -14.00 3.45 17.36
N LYS A 227 -14.24 3.70 18.65
CA LYS A 227 -13.94 4.98 19.32
C LYS A 227 -12.44 5.27 19.46
N GLU A 228 -11.58 4.26 19.37
CA GLU A 228 -10.13 4.42 19.42
C GLU A 228 -9.53 4.77 18.04
N TYR A 229 -10.34 4.75 16.98
CA TYR A 229 -9.94 5.06 15.62
C TYR A 229 -10.35 6.50 15.32
N THR A 230 -9.38 7.32 14.92
CA THR A 230 -9.59 8.76 14.74
C THR A 230 -9.04 9.24 13.42
N VAL A 231 -9.83 10.04 12.71
CA VAL A 231 -9.34 10.79 11.55
C VAL A 231 -8.78 12.12 12.04
N VAL A 232 -7.54 12.41 11.67
CA VAL A 232 -6.87 13.68 11.97
C VAL A 232 -6.59 14.40 10.67
N GLN A 233 -7.20 15.58 10.54
CA GLN A 233 -6.95 16.51 9.44
C GLN A 233 -5.63 17.25 9.69
N LEU A 234 -4.76 17.27 8.68
CA LEU A 234 -3.45 17.92 8.73
C LEU A 234 -3.34 18.98 7.65
N ARG A 235 -2.59 20.06 7.93
CA ARG A 235 -2.35 21.11 6.93
C ARG A 235 -1.57 20.56 5.74
N THR A 236 -2.11 20.72 4.53
CA THR A 236 -1.47 20.34 3.26
C THR A 236 -0.11 21.03 3.13
N LYS A 237 0.97 20.23 3.14
CA LYS A 237 2.35 20.71 3.12
C LYS A 237 3.31 19.60 2.72
N TYR A 238 4.20 19.85 1.78
CA TYR A 238 5.25 18.90 1.42
C TYR A 238 6.46 19.01 2.38
N PRO A 239 7.07 17.91 2.85
CA PRO A 239 6.72 16.50 2.65
C PRO A 239 5.99 15.89 3.88
N LEU A 240 4.80 16.37 4.23
CA LEU A 240 4.05 15.88 5.40
C LEU A 240 3.75 14.38 5.33
N GLY A 241 3.49 13.86 4.12
CA GLY A 241 3.26 12.43 3.89
C GLY A 241 4.49 11.54 4.16
N ALA A 242 5.68 12.11 4.35
CA ALA A 242 6.87 11.35 4.72
C ALA A 242 6.72 10.79 6.15
N GLU A 243 6.93 9.48 6.28
CA GLU A 243 6.62 8.71 7.49
C GLU A 243 7.15 9.35 8.80
N LYS A 244 8.39 9.83 8.81
CA LYS A 244 8.99 10.49 9.98
C LYS A 244 8.34 11.85 10.31
N GLN A 245 7.97 12.61 9.29
CA GLN A 245 7.30 13.91 9.48
C GLN A 245 5.87 13.73 9.96
N LEU A 246 5.19 12.70 9.46
CA LEU A 246 3.84 12.35 9.89
C LEU A 246 3.80 11.96 11.37
N ILE A 247 4.73 11.09 11.79
CA ILE A 247 4.90 10.70 13.21
C ILE A 247 5.18 11.93 14.07
N LYS A 248 6.07 12.82 13.62
CA LYS A 248 6.37 14.04 14.35
C LYS A 248 5.16 14.96 14.46
N ALA A 249 4.41 15.13 13.38
CA ALA A 249 3.24 16.01 13.34
C ALA A 249 2.11 15.52 14.24
N LEU A 250 1.84 14.21 14.27
CA LEU A 250 0.73 13.61 15.02
C LEU A 250 1.06 13.35 16.49
N LEU A 251 2.29 12.88 16.77
CA LEU A 251 2.66 12.33 18.08
C LEU A 251 3.78 13.10 18.76
N ASN A 252 4.40 14.07 18.08
CA ASN A 252 5.62 14.77 18.52
C ASN A 252 6.82 13.84 18.81
N ARG A 253 6.78 12.60 18.32
CA ARG A 253 7.89 11.63 18.42
C ARG A 253 8.86 11.82 17.27
N THR A 254 10.14 11.61 17.52
CA THR A 254 11.20 11.76 16.52
C THR A 254 11.84 10.41 16.28
N VAL A 255 11.70 9.87 15.07
CA VAL A 255 12.39 8.63 14.69
C VAL A 255 13.88 8.93 14.50
N PRO A 256 14.80 8.32 15.27
CA PRO A 256 16.22 8.59 15.14
C PRO A 256 16.77 8.29 13.73
N ALA A 257 17.94 8.83 13.42
CA ALA A 257 18.64 8.51 12.17
C ALA A 257 18.96 6.99 12.11
N GLY A 258 18.78 6.38 10.94
CA GLY A 258 18.97 4.92 10.75
C GLY A 258 17.97 4.01 11.47
N LYS A 259 17.01 4.58 12.21
CA LYS A 259 15.94 3.84 12.90
C LYS A 259 14.63 3.87 12.14
N LEU A 260 13.74 2.95 12.50
CA LEU A 260 12.42 2.72 11.90
C LEU A 260 11.31 3.19 12.84
N PRO A 261 10.08 3.41 12.33
CA PRO A 261 8.94 3.86 13.14
C PRO A 261 8.67 3.03 14.41
N PHE A 262 8.88 1.71 14.37
CA PHE A 262 8.65 0.86 15.53
C PHE A 262 9.62 1.16 16.68
N ASP A 263 10.78 1.78 16.41
CA ASP A 263 11.72 2.22 17.45
C ASP A 263 11.15 3.35 18.34
N VAL A 264 10.01 3.94 17.93
CA VAL A 264 9.26 4.93 18.72
C VAL A 264 7.81 4.49 18.97
N GLY A 265 7.53 3.18 18.89
CA GLY A 265 6.23 2.58 19.19
C GLY A 265 5.15 2.80 18.12
N VAL A 266 5.55 3.05 16.87
CA VAL A 266 4.63 3.40 15.78
C VAL A 266 4.80 2.50 14.57
N VAL A 267 3.70 2.14 13.91
CA VAL A 267 3.72 1.60 12.55
C VAL A 267 2.91 2.52 11.64
N VAL A 268 3.37 2.74 10.41
CA VAL A 268 2.69 3.58 9.43
C VAL A 268 2.46 2.79 8.14
N HIS A 269 1.21 2.77 7.65
CA HIS A 269 0.84 2.19 6.37
C HIS A 269 0.08 3.20 5.50
N ASN A 270 0.43 3.27 4.22
CA ASN A 270 -0.33 4.03 3.23
C ASN A 270 -1.70 3.38 2.98
N VAL A 271 -2.75 4.18 2.74
CA VAL A 271 -4.13 3.70 2.52
C VAL A 271 -4.24 2.64 1.41
N GLY A 272 -3.49 2.79 0.31
CA GLY A 272 -3.42 1.77 -0.73
C GLY A 272 -2.88 0.44 -0.24
N THR A 273 -1.88 0.46 0.64
CA THR A 273 -1.33 -0.76 1.24
C THR A 273 -2.37 -1.43 2.14
N VAL A 274 -3.14 -0.64 2.89
CA VAL A 274 -4.20 -1.15 3.77
C VAL A 274 -5.30 -1.84 2.96
N ASN A 275 -5.73 -1.22 1.86
CA ASN A 275 -6.70 -1.84 0.95
C ASN A 275 -6.17 -3.15 0.36
N ALA A 276 -4.91 -3.18 -0.07
CA ALA A 276 -4.29 -4.41 -0.59
C ALA A 276 -4.21 -5.53 0.46
N ILE A 277 -3.92 -5.19 1.73
CA ILE A 277 -3.96 -6.16 2.85
C ILE A 277 -5.37 -6.74 3.01
N TYR A 278 -6.41 -5.89 2.99
CA TYR A 278 -7.79 -6.36 3.05
C TYR A 278 -8.10 -7.33 1.91
N GLU A 279 -7.73 -6.97 0.67
CA GLU A 279 -7.98 -7.83 -0.49
C GLU A 279 -7.23 -9.16 -0.42
N ALA A 280 -5.99 -9.16 0.05
CA ALA A 280 -5.21 -10.38 0.27
C ALA A 280 -5.90 -11.28 1.31
N CYS A 281 -6.35 -10.73 2.43
CA CYS A 281 -7.01 -11.51 3.48
C CYS A 281 -8.40 -11.99 3.04
N ARG A 282 -9.24 -11.11 2.48
CA ARG A 282 -10.63 -11.41 2.12
C ARG A 282 -10.77 -12.23 0.84
N TYR A 283 -9.91 -12.03 -0.15
CA TYR A 283 -10.06 -12.64 -1.48
C TYR A 283 -8.86 -13.49 -1.91
N ASN A 284 -7.83 -13.62 -1.07
CA ASN A 284 -6.56 -14.24 -1.47
C ASN A 284 -5.95 -13.60 -2.72
N LYS A 285 -6.21 -12.30 -2.91
CA LYS A 285 -5.79 -11.55 -4.08
C LYS A 285 -4.33 -11.09 -3.92
N PRO A 286 -3.42 -11.50 -4.81
CA PRO A 286 -2.04 -11.01 -4.77
C PRO A 286 -1.95 -9.56 -5.25
N LEU A 287 -0.85 -8.90 -4.92
CA LEU A 287 -0.56 -7.54 -5.37
C LEU A 287 -0.17 -7.52 -6.86
N VAL A 288 -1.18 -7.42 -7.72
CA VAL A 288 -1.01 -7.40 -9.18
C VAL A 288 -1.54 -6.13 -9.83
N GLU A 289 -2.26 -5.31 -9.07
CA GLU A 289 -2.86 -4.06 -9.52
C GLU A 289 -2.56 -2.93 -8.54
N ARG A 290 -2.67 -1.70 -9.04
CA ARG A 290 -2.52 -0.48 -8.25
C ARG A 290 -3.32 0.64 -8.91
N LEU A 291 -3.97 1.46 -8.10
CA LEU A 291 -4.53 2.73 -8.56
C LEU A 291 -3.42 3.74 -8.86
N VAL A 292 -3.47 4.34 -10.05
CA VAL A 292 -2.52 5.36 -10.51
C VAL A 292 -3.27 6.58 -11.01
N THR A 293 -2.70 7.76 -10.79
CA THR A 293 -3.22 9.00 -11.37
C THR A 293 -2.49 9.29 -12.68
N VAL A 294 -3.26 9.44 -13.76
CA VAL A 294 -2.76 9.86 -15.07
C VAL A 294 -3.37 11.22 -15.38
N THR A 295 -2.56 12.27 -15.39
CA THR A 295 -2.96 13.67 -15.54
C THR A 295 -1.77 14.53 -15.97
N GLY A 296 -2.00 15.82 -16.20
CA GLY A 296 -1.00 16.78 -16.66
C GLY A 296 -1.23 17.26 -18.09
N SER A 297 -0.53 18.33 -18.46
CA SER A 297 -0.47 18.81 -19.85
C SER A 297 0.65 18.07 -20.57
N ALA A 298 0.29 17.18 -21.49
CA ALA A 298 1.23 16.49 -22.37
C ALA A 298 1.94 17.47 -23.32
#